data_AF-A0A6A4RRV4-F1
#
_entry.id   AF-A0A6A4RRV4-F1
#
_cell.length_a   1.000
_cell.length_b   1.000
_cell.length_c   1.000
_cell.angle_alpha   90.00
_cell.angle_beta   90.00
_cell.angle_gamma   90.00
#
_symmetry.space_group_name_H-M   'P 1'
#
loop_
_entity.id
_entity.type
_entity.pdbx_description
1 polymer ?
#
loop_
_entity_poly.entity_id
_entity_poly.type
_entity_poly.pdbx_seq_one_letter_code
_entity_poly.pdbx_strand_id
1 'polypeptide(L)'
;MQVPWDDLCFLFGEIMYGGHITDDWDRRLCKTYLREFMHPKMFEGELSLCPGFLVPPFTDYSGYHGYIDEHLPPENPTLYGLHPNAELECLTVASDNLLRKLLELQPQDSSRGEGAAQSTEEKVKSVIEDILERLPEEYNMAEMLTKTTERSPYMLVCLQECERMNRLLAEIRKSLDELDLGLKGDLTISSSMETLQCSLFNDSVPDSWARLSYPSTKTLAQWFGDLMCSCRELDSWTQDFVLPAVVWLSGLFNPQSFLTAVLQSIARKNQWPLDKMTLTVDVTKKTKDDFGHPPREGAYIHGLFMEG
;
A
#
# COMPACT_ATOMS: atom_id res chain seq x y z
N MET A 1 27.14 36.89 22.70
CA MET A 1 25.75 36.44 22.97
C MET A 1 25.61 35.10 22.28
N GLN A 2 25.35 34.02 23.01
CA GLN A 2 25.25 32.68 22.43
C GLN A 2 23.87 32.55 21.78
N VAL A 3 23.83 32.13 20.52
CA VAL A 3 22.56 31.92 19.80
C VAL A 3 21.85 30.70 20.42
N PRO A 4 20.59 30.82 20.88
CA PRO A 4 19.84 29.71 21.45
C PRO A 4 19.24 28.84 20.33
N TRP A 5 20.05 27.98 19.74
CA TRP A 5 19.67 27.15 18.59
C TRP A 5 18.48 26.22 18.86
N ASP A 6 18.43 25.63 20.06
CA ASP A 6 17.33 24.73 20.45
C ASP A 6 15.99 25.48 20.53
N ASP A 7 16.00 26.70 21.08
CA ASP A 7 14.80 27.54 21.16
C ASP A 7 14.34 28.00 19.77
N LEU A 8 15.27 28.29 18.86
CA LEU A 8 14.95 28.63 17.47
C LEU A 8 14.38 27.43 16.72
N CYS A 9 15.00 26.25 16.83
CA CYS A 9 14.48 25.02 16.23
C CYS A 9 13.09 24.67 16.76
N PHE A 10 12.85 24.88 18.06
CA PHE A 10 11.55 24.70 18.68
C PHE A 10 10.53 25.71 18.15
N LEU A 11 10.88 27.00 18.10
CA LEU A 11 10.00 28.06 17.60
C LEU A 11 9.59 27.81 16.15
N PHE A 12 10.54 27.54 15.26
CA PHE A 12 10.23 27.30 13.86
C PHE A 12 9.55 25.95 13.66
N GLY A 13 10.08 24.88 14.24
CA GLY A 13 9.62 23.52 14.01
C GLY A 13 8.29 23.18 14.67
N GLU A 14 8.05 23.61 15.90
CA GLU A 14 6.84 23.24 16.66
C GLU A 14 5.77 24.32 16.62
N ILE A 15 6.14 25.59 16.74
CA ILE A 15 5.18 26.69 16.86
C ILE A 15 4.76 27.21 15.49
N MET A 16 5.73 27.59 14.64
CA MET A 16 5.44 28.22 13.35
C MET A 16 4.98 27.20 12.30
N TYR A 17 5.80 26.19 12.01
CA TYR A 17 5.47 25.16 11.01
C TYR A 17 4.69 24.00 11.63
N GLY A 18 5.01 23.60 12.87
CA GLY A 18 4.43 22.42 13.52
C GLY A 18 2.91 22.47 13.70
N GLY A 19 2.33 23.67 13.83
CA GLY A 19 0.87 23.85 13.87
C GLY A 19 0.17 23.53 12.55
N HIS A 20 0.89 23.53 11.42
CA HIS A 20 0.38 23.16 10.10
C HIS A 20 0.65 21.69 9.75
N ILE A 21 1.50 21.01 10.51
CA ILE A 21 1.88 19.61 10.28
C ILE A 21 1.07 18.72 11.22
N THR A 22 0.15 17.94 10.66
CA THR A 22 -0.71 17.04 11.43
C THR A 22 -0.07 15.68 11.68
N ASP A 23 0.77 15.20 10.76
CA ASP A 23 1.42 13.90 10.86
C ASP A 23 2.72 13.96 11.69
N ASP A 24 2.92 12.99 12.58
CA ASP A 24 4.06 12.97 13.48
C ASP A 24 5.38 12.62 12.77
N TRP A 25 5.33 11.85 11.67
CA TRP A 25 6.51 11.54 10.85
C TRP A 25 6.94 12.77 10.06
N ASP A 26 6.01 13.50 9.47
CA ASP A 26 6.28 14.77 8.80
C ASP A 26 6.86 15.79 9.80
N ARG A 27 6.34 15.82 11.02
CA ARG A 27 6.87 16.69 12.08
C ARG A 27 8.29 16.31 12.46
N ARG A 28 8.59 15.01 12.55
CA ARG A 28 9.95 14.50 12.78
C ARG A 28 10.89 14.86 11.63
N LEU A 29 10.44 14.75 10.39
CA LEU A 29 11.19 15.12 9.20
C LEU A 29 11.54 16.62 9.23
N CYS A 30 10.55 17.49 9.46
CA CYS A 30 10.74 18.93 9.58
C CYS A 30 11.77 19.31 10.66
N LYS A 31 11.66 18.71 11.85
CA LYS A 31 12.64 18.90 12.94
C LYS A 31 14.06 18.47 12.54
N THR A 32 14.17 17.39 11.75
CA THR A 32 15.46 16.89 11.28
C THR A 32 16.09 17.89 10.32
N TYR A 33 15.34 18.38 9.33
CA TYR A 33 15.79 19.45 8.44
C TYR A 33 16.23 20.71 9.18
N LEU A 34 15.44 21.18 10.14
CA LEU A 34 15.77 22.38 10.92
C LEU A 34 17.07 22.20 11.73
N ARG A 35 17.32 21.00 12.27
CA ARG A 35 18.57 20.72 13.00
C ARG A 35 19.80 20.67 12.09
N GLU A 36 19.65 20.16 10.88
CA GLU A 36 20.73 20.15 9.88
C GLU A 36 21.07 21.57 9.40
N PHE A 37 20.06 22.43 9.21
CA PHE A 37 20.30 23.79 8.71
C PHE A 37 20.60 24.82 9.81
N MET A 38 19.97 24.73 10.99
CA MET A 38 20.07 25.71 12.06
C MET A 38 21.02 25.25 13.17
N HIS A 39 22.31 25.32 12.90
CA HIS A 39 23.35 25.00 13.89
C HIS A 39 24.55 25.95 13.77
N PRO A 40 25.46 26.02 14.77
CA PRO A 40 26.61 26.93 14.77
C PRO A 40 27.44 26.95 13.49
N LYS A 41 27.68 25.77 12.86
CA LYS A 41 28.52 25.68 11.65
C LYS A 41 27.95 26.39 10.42
N MET A 42 26.69 26.83 10.45
CA MET A 42 26.12 27.69 9.41
C MET A 42 26.90 29.01 9.30
N PHE A 43 27.42 29.53 10.41
CA PHE A 43 28.19 30.77 10.45
C PHE A 43 29.69 30.57 10.19
N GLU A 44 30.15 29.32 10.14
CA GLU A 44 31.55 28.98 9.86
C GLU A 44 31.83 28.93 8.35
N GLY A 45 30.80 29.07 7.49
CA GLY A 45 30.93 29.12 6.03
C GLY A 45 31.20 27.76 5.37
N GLU A 46 31.25 26.69 6.16
CA GLU A 46 31.53 25.32 5.70
C GLU A 46 30.27 24.47 5.51
N LEU A 47 29.10 24.98 5.87
CA LEU A 47 27.83 24.26 5.71
C LEU A 47 27.34 24.35 4.25
N SER A 48 26.97 23.19 3.69
CA SER A 48 26.29 23.08 2.40
C SER A 48 24.78 23.00 2.65
N LEU A 49 23.99 23.88 2.07
CA LEU A 49 22.51 23.84 2.18
C LEU A 49 21.92 22.74 1.30
N CYS A 50 22.56 22.45 0.17
CA CYS A 50 22.33 21.26 -0.63
C CYS A 50 23.64 20.84 -1.30
N PRO A 51 23.74 19.63 -1.87
CA PRO A 51 24.96 19.18 -2.52
C PRO A 51 25.42 20.17 -3.61
N GLY A 52 26.59 20.78 -3.41
CA GLY A 52 27.16 21.76 -4.35
C GLY A 52 26.72 23.21 -4.14
N PHE A 53 25.92 23.51 -3.12
CA PHE A 53 25.50 24.88 -2.78
C PHE A 53 25.83 25.21 -1.33
N LEU A 54 26.83 26.08 -1.14
CA LEU A 54 27.27 26.54 0.18
C LEU A 54 26.36 27.64 0.71
N VAL A 55 26.37 27.84 2.03
CA VAL A 55 25.70 28.99 2.66
C VAL A 55 26.30 30.28 2.07
N PRO A 56 25.48 31.21 1.54
CA PRO A 56 25.98 32.47 1.00
C PRO A 56 26.68 33.31 2.07
N PRO A 57 27.73 34.06 1.71
CA PRO A 57 28.35 35.02 2.62
C PRO A 57 27.36 36.13 3.00
N PHE A 58 27.60 36.82 4.11
CA PHE A 58 26.77 37.93 4.54
C PHE A 58 26.72 39.03 3.46
N THR A 59 25.55 39.19 2.85
CA THR A 59 25.28 40.20 1.81
C THR A 59 23.92 40.85 2.03
N ASP A 60 23.61 41.87 1.25
CA ASP A 60 22.27 42.47 1.17
C ASP A 60 21.28 41.57 0.41
N TYR A 61 20.00 41.93 0.46
CA TYR A 61 18.92 41.16 -0.18
C TYR A 61 19.17 40.90 -1.66
N SER A 62 19.62 41.91 -2.42
CA SER A 62 19.97 41.78 -3.84
C SER A 62 21.14 40.82 -4.07
N GLY A 63 22.16 40.85 -3.21
CA GLY A 63 23.29 39.95 -3.31
C GLY A 63 22.91 38.48 -3.05
N TYR A 64 21.93 38.20 -2.19
CA TYR A 64 21.45 36.82 -2.00
C TYR A 64 20.76 36.28 -3.26
N HIS A 65 19.96 37.10 -3.95
CA HIS A 65 19.36 36.72 -5.23
C HIS A 65 20.43 36.46 -6.30
N GLY A 66 21.40 37.36 -6.45
CA GLY A 66 22.51 37.15 -7.38
C GLY A 66 23.31 35.89 -7.08
N TYR A 67 23.54 35.57 -5.80
CA TYR A 67 24.22 34.34 -5.40
C TYR A 67 23.42 33.08 -5.80
N ILE A 68 22.11 33.08 -5.57
CA ILE A 68 21.22 31.97 -5.96
C ILE A 68 21.25 31.79 -7.48
N ASP A 69 21.10 32.87 -8.25
CA ASP A 69 21.07 32.80 -9.72
C ASP A 69 22.39 32.27 -10.31
N GLU A 70 23.53 32.58 -9.68
CA GLU A 70 24.86 32.18 -10.15
C GLU A 70 25.30 30.78 -9.68
N HIS A 71 24.92 30.37 -8.46
CA HIS A 71 25.50 29.21 -7.79
C HIS A 71 24.53 28.06 -7.57
N LEU A 72 23.21 28.26 -7.72
CA LEU A 72 22.23 27.19 -7.52
C LEU A 72 22.37 26.14 -8.63
N PRO A 73 22.62 24.87 -8.30
CA PRO A 73 22.67 23.80 -9.29
C PRO A 73 21.29 23.55 -9.92
N PRO A 74 21.22 22.92 -11.12
CA PRO A 74 19.95 22.50 -11.70
C PRO A 74 19.20 21.56 -10.75
N GLU A 75 17.88 21.74 -10.69
CA GLU A 75 17.01 20.98 -9.81
C GLU A 75 17.20 19.47 -10.01
N ASN A 76 17.36 18.76 -8.90
CA ASN A 76 17.40 17.30 -8.87
C ASN A 76 16.92 16.81 -7.50
N PRO A 77 16.46 15.55 -7.37
CA PRO A 77 15.96 15.02 -6.10
C PRO A 77 16.95 15.12 -4.94
N THR A 78 18.25 14.98 -5.20
CA THR A 78 19.28 15.00 -4.15
C THR A 78 19.43 16.36 -3.49
N LEU A 79 19.03 17.45 -4.16
CA LEU A 79 18.99 18.78 -3.55
C LEU A 79 17.98 18.86 -2.40
N TYR A 80 16.93 18.04 -2.45
CA TYR A 80 15.88 17.94 -1.45
C TYR A 80 16.11 16.77 -0.49
N GLY A 81 17.31 16.18 -0.45
CA GLY A 81 17.60 15.02 0.39
C GLY A 81 16.93 13.72 -0.06
N LEU A 82 16.38 13.67 -1.28
CA LEU A 82 15.72 12.49 -1.84
C LEU A 82 16.70 11.64 -2.64
N HIS A 83 16.41 10.34 -2.75
CA HIS A 83 17.16 9.45 -3.63
C HIS A 83 16.93 9.84 -5.12
N PRO A 84 17.94 9.75 -6.01
CA PRO A 84 17.79 10.09 -7.43
C PRO A 84 16.63 9.38 -8.15
N ASN A 85 16.25 8.18 -7.68
CA ASN A 85 15.14 7.43 -8.25
C ASN A 85 13.77 8.11 -8.09
N ALA A 86 13.61 9.08 -7.18
CA ALA A 86 12.35 9.80 -7.01
C ALA A 86 11.93 10.55 -8.29
N GLU A 87 12.89 11.05 -9.07
CA GLU A 87 12.60 11.66 -10.37
C GLU A 87 12.10 10.63 -11.39
N LEU A 88 12.73 9.46 -11.44
CA LEU A 88 12.30 8.36 -12.31
C LEU A 88 10.88 7.91 -11.98
N GLU A 89 10.56 7.80 -10.70
CA GLU A 89 9.21 7.46 -10.24
C GLU A 89 8.20 8.54 -10.63
N CYS A 90 8.51 9.82 -10.38
CA CYS A 90 7.66 10.94 -10.78
C CYS A 90 7.37 10.92 -12.29
N LEU A 91 8.40 10.73 -13.12
CA LEU A 91 8.27 10.63 -14.57
C LEU A 91 7.49 9.38 -15.00
N THR A 92 7.65 8.27 -14.30
CA THR A 92 6.89 7.03 -14.55
C THR A 92 5.41 7.25 -14.28
N VAL A 93 5.06 7.80 -13.12
CA VAL A 93 3.68 8.14 -12.75
C VAL A 93 3.07 9.14 -13.73
N ALA A 94 3.82 10.17 -14.13
CA ALA A 94 3.35 11.14 -15.13
C ALA A 94 3.09 10.48 -16.49
N SER A 95 3.98 9.59 -16.92
CA SER A 95 3.85 8.85 -18.19
C SER A 95 2.67 7.87 -18.16
N ASP A 96 2.50 7.12 -17.08
CA ASP A 96 1.39 6.19 -16.90
C ASP A 96 0.05 6.93 -16.89
N ASN A 97 -0.02 8.09 -16.22
CA ASN A 97 -1.20 8.93 -16.24
C ASN A 97 -1.51 9.47 -17.64
N LEU A 98 -0.50 9.89 -18.39
CA LEU A 98 -0.66 10.33 -19.78
C LEU A 98 -1.20 9.20 -20.66
N LEU A 99 -0.60 8.00 -20.58
CA LEU A 99 -1.03 6.84 -21.36
C LEU A 99 -2.44 6.39 -20.99
N ARG A 100 -2.78 6.37 -19.70
CA ARG A 100 -4.14 6.06 -19.22
C ARG A 100 -5.14 7.07 -19.78
N LYS A 101 -4.83 8.37 -19.76
CA LYS A 101 -5.69 9.41 -20.33
C LYS A 101 -5.85 9.28 -21.84
N LEU A 102 -4.80 8.87 -22.56
CA LEU A 102 -4.90 8.59 -24.00
C LEU A 102 -5.81 7.39 -24.29
N LEU A 103 -5.72 6.32 -23.49
CA LEU A 103 -6.62 5.16 -23.62
C LEU A 103 -8.08 5.54 -23.33
N GLU A 104 -8.34 6.36 -22.31
CA GLU A 104 -9.68 6.86 -21.99
C GLU A 104 -10.28 7.73 -23.12
N LEU A 105 -9.45 8.46 -23.87
CA LEU A 105 -9.87 9.28 -25.00
C LEU A 105 -10.09 8.49 -26.29
N GLN A 106 -9.67 7.22 -26.34
CA GLN A 106 -9.83 6.40 -27.54
C GLN A 106 -11.31 6.08 -27.77
N PRO A 107 -11.89 6.39 -28.95
CA PRO A 107 -13.29 6.10 -29.22
C PRO A 107 -13.52 4.58 -29.23
N GLN A 108 -14.37 4.11 -28.31
CA GLN A 108 -14.71 2.68 -28.15
C GLN A 108 -15.37 2.09 -29.41
N ASP A 109 -15.97 2.92 -30.27
CA ASP A 109 -16.62 2.51 -31.52
C ASP A 109 -15.67 2.36 -32.73
N SER A 110 -14.37 2.64 -32.57
CA SER A 110 -13.42 2.60 -33.70
C SER A 110 -12.95 1.20 -34.10
N SER A 111 -13.37 0.14 -33.39
CA SER A 111 -13.08 -1.26 -33.74
C SER A 111 -14.09 -1.90 -34.71
N ARG A 112 -14.80 -1.09 -35.52
CA ARG A 112 -15.51 -1.56 -36.73
C ARG A 112 -14.64 -1.50 -38.00
N GLY A 113 -13.32 -1.53 -37.84
CA GLY A 113 -12.37 -1.73 -38.93
C GLY A 113 -12.18 -3.23 -39.20
N GLU A 114 -12.29 -3.64 -40.47
CA GLU A 114 -12.04 -4.99 -40.96
C GLU A 114 -10.58 -5.43 -40.64
N GLY A 115 -10.36 -5.98 -39.45
CA GLY A 115 -9.08 -6.51 -39.01
C GLY A 115 -9.21 -7.16 -37.64
N ALA A 116 -8.73 -8.39 -37.51
CA ALA A 116 -8.92 -9.31 -36.40
C ALA A 116 -8.32 -8.84 -35.05
N ALA A 117 -8.83 -7.74 -34.48
CA ALA A 117 -8.76 -7.47 -33.06
C ALA A 117 -10.00 -8.12 -32.41
N GLN A 118 -9.77 -9.00 -31.44
CA GLN A 118 -10.80 -9.61 -30.61
C GLN A 118 -11.76 -8.50 -30.13
N SER A 119 -13.07 -8.68 -30.31
CA SER A 119 -14.03 -7.63 -29.95
C SER A 119 -13.90 -7.31 -28.45
N THR A 120 -14.18 -6.07 -28.05
CA THR A 120 -14.10 -5.65 -26.63
C THR A 120 -14.89 -6.59 -25.73
N GLU A 121 -16.05 -7.05 -26.19
CA GLU A 121 -16.90 -8.05 -25.54
C GLU A 121 -16.24 -9.43 -25.46
N GLU A 122 -15.61 -9.93 -26.53
CA GLU A 122 -14.90 -11.23 -26.50
C GLU A 122 -13.75 -11.23 -25.50
N LYS A 123 -12.96 -10.14 -25.43
CA LYS A 123 -11.89 -10.00 -24.45
C LYS A 123 -12.46 -10.04 -23.04
N VAL A 124 -13.50 -9.25 -22.77
CA VAL A 124 -14.12 -9.21 -21.44
C VAL A 124 -14.73 -10.57 -21.07
N LYS A 125 -15.41 -11.26 -22.00
CA LYS A 125 -15.93 -12.62 -21.77
C LYS A 125 -14.82 -13.59 -21.38
N SER A 126 -13.69 -13.58 -22.06
CA SER A 126 -12.56 -14.46 -21.71
C SER A 126 -12.01 -14.19 -20.31
N VAL A 127 -11.99 -12.92 -19.87
CA VAL A 127 -11.58 -12.53 -18.51
C VAL A 127 -12.61 -12.97 -17.47
N ILE A 128 -13.90 -12.82 -17.77
CA ILE A 128 -14.99 -13.29 -16.90
C ILE A 128 -14.87 -14.82 -16.69
N GLU A 129 -14.71 -15.57 -17.79
CA GLU A 129 -14.58 -17.03 -17.74
C GLU A 129 -13.35 -17.47 -16.93
N ASP A 130 -12.16 -16.89 -17.15
CA ASP A 130 -10.95 -17.22 -16.38
C ASP A 130 -11.11 -16.93 -14.88
N ILE A 131 -11.68 -15.77 -14.53
CA ILE A 131 -11.86 -15.39 -13.13
C ILE A 131 -12.88 -16.32 -12.46
N LEU A 132 -14.03 -16.58 -13.08
CA LEU A 132 -15.09 -17.41 -12.51
C LEU A 132 -14.67 -18.88 -12.37
N GLU A 133 -13.89 -19.41 -13.30
CA GLU A 133 -13.37 -20.79 -13.25
C GLU A 133 -12.40 -20.97 -12.06
N ARG A 134 -11.61 -19.94 -11.76
CA ARG A 134 -10.57 -20.00 -10.73
C ARG A 134 -11.05 -19.55 -9.35
N LEU A 135 -12.23 -18.93 -9.26
CA LEU A 135 -12.74 -18.37 -8.01
C LEU A 135 -13.13 -19.50 -7.02
N PRO A 136 -12.54 -19.54 -5.81
CA PRO A 136 -12.85 -20.57 -4.83
C PRO A 136 -14.29 -20.47 -4.29
N GLU A 137 -14.72 -21.51 -3.59
CA GLU A 137 -15.97 -21.52 -2.85
C GLU A 137 -15.88 -20.67 -1.57
N GLU A 138 -17.03 -20.22 -1.08
CA GLU A 138 -17.11 -19.43 0.15
C GLU A 138 -16.82 -20.29 1.39
N TYR A 139 -16.14 -19.71 2.37
CA TYR A 139 -15.88 -20.34 3.66
C TYR A 139 -17.18 -20.52 4.45
N ASN A 140 -17.47 -21.76 4.89
CA ASN A 140 -18.62 -22.04 5.73
C ASN A 140 -18.37 -21.58 7.19
N MET A 141 -18.69 -20.33 7.46
CA MET A 141 -18.47 -19.71 8.78
C MET A 141 -19.19 -20.44 9.92
N ALA A 142 -20.38 -21.00 9.67
CA ALA A 142 -21.15 -21.72 10.68
C ALA A 142 -20.44 -23.02 11.09
N GLU A 143 -19.96 -23.79 10.11
CA GLU A 143 -19.19 -25.00 10.36
C GLU A 143 -17.89 -24.69 11.10
N MET A 144 -17.15 -23.66 10.68
CA MET A 144 -15.90 -23.23 11.30
C MET A 144 -16.07 -22.81 12.77
N LEU A 145 -17.16 -22.10 13.09
CA LEU A 145 -17.49 -21.70 14.45
C LEU A 145 -17.85 -22.89 15.35
N THR A 146 -18.43 -23.96 14.80
CA THR A 146 -18.78 -25.17 15.58
C THR A 146 -17.60 -26.10 15.81
N LYS A 147 -16.63 -26.12 14.88
CA LYS A 147 -15.39 -26.91 15.01
C LYS A 147 -14.52 -26.48 16.18
N THR A 148 -14.72 -25.28 16.73
CA THR A 148 -13.79 -24.74 17.71
C THR A 148 -14.41 -24.39 19.06
N THR A 149 -13.88 -25.02 20.12
CA THR A 149 -14.31 -24.80 21.52
C THR A 149 -13.54 -23.67 22.22
N GLU A 150 -12.25 -23.44 21.90
CA GLU A 150 -11.43 -22.38 22.48
C GLU A 150 -11.06 -21.30 21.46
N ARG A 151 -11.46 -20.04 21.71
CA ARG A 151 -11.22 -18.91 20.80
C ARG A 151 -9.91 -18.18 21.13
N SER A 152 -8.83 -18.58 20.46
CA SER A 152 -7.56 -17.85 20.53
C SER A 152 -7.64 -16.51 19.76
N PRO A 153 -6.83 -15.49 20.11
CA PRO A 153 -6.78 -14.25 19.35
C PRO A 153 -6.49 -14.45 17.85
N TYR A 154 -5.57 -15.35 17.51
CA TYR A 154 -5.22 -15.66 16.11
C TYR A 154 -6.38 -16.26 15.33
N MET A 155 -7.18 -17.10 15.97
CA MET A 155 -8.34 -17.70 15.34
C MET A 155 -9.45 -16.68 15.07
N LEU A 156 -9.66 -15.73 16.00
CA LEU A 156 -10.60 -14.63 15.76
C LEU A 156 -10.20 -13.80 14.54
N VAL A 157 -8.89 -13.54 14.38
CA VAL A 157 -8.37 -12.88 13.18
C VAL A 157 -8.66 -13.72 11.94
N CYS A 158 -8.30 -15.01 11.94
CA CYS A 158 -8.57 -15.92 10.82
C CYS A 158 -10.05 -15.92 10.40
N LEU A 159 -10.98 -16.02 11.37
CA LEU A 159 -12.42 -15.98 11.10
C LEU A 159 -12.88 -14.62 10.52
N GLN A 160 -12.38 -13.51 11.03
CA GLN A 160 -12.69 -12.18 10.49
C GLN A 160 -12.18 -12.01 9.06
N GLU A 161 -10.99 -12.53 8.77
CA GLU A 161 -10.40 -12.49 7.44
C GLU A 161 -11.20 -13.36 6.46
N CYS A 162 -11.66 -14.54 6.88
CA CYS A 162 -12.56 -15.40 6.09
C CYS A 162 -13.89 -14.71 5.79
N GLU A 163 -14.49 -14.03 6.77
CA GLU A 163 -15.74 -13.29 6.57
C GLU A 163 -15.57 -12.16 5.55
N ARG A 164 -14.45 -11.42 5.62
CA ARG A 164 -14.13 -10.37 4.63
C ARG A 164 -13.86 -10.96 3.25
N MET A 165 -13.12 -12.05 3.19
CA MET A 165 -12.86 -12.78 1.94
C MET A 165 -14.17 -13.23 1.29
N ASN A 166 -15.10 -13.83 2.04
CA ASN A 166 -16.42 -14.22 1.52
C ASN A 166 -17.18 -13.04 0.92
N ARG A 167 -17.20 -11.88 1.58
CA ARG A 167 -17.88 -10.68 1.04
C ARG A 167 -17.26 -10.25 -0.29
N LEU A 168 -15.93 -10.29 -0.40
CA LEU A 168 -15.23 -9.95 -1.64
C LEU A 168 -15.52 -10.99 -2.74
N LEU A 169 -15.38 -12.28 -2.44
CA LEU A 169 -15.64 -13.37 -3.41
C LEU A 169 -17.09 -13.36 -3.90
N ALA A 170 -18.05 -13.14 -3.01
CA ALA A 170 -19.47 -13.05 -3.34
C ALA A 170 -19.76 -11.86 -4.27
N GLU A 171 -19.17 -10.69 -4.01
CA GLU A 171 -19.32 -9.51 -4.87
C GLU A 171 -18.68 -9.75 -6.25
N ILE A 172 -17.49 -10.34 -6.31
CA ILE A 172 -16.83 -10.70 -7.58
C ILE A 172 -17.73 -11.64 -8.38
N ARG A 173 -18.16 -12.76 -7.77
CA ARG A 173 -19.00 -13.77 -8.44
C ARG A 173 -20.30 -13.15 -8.96
N LYS A 174 -21.04 -12.47 -8.09
CA LYS A 174 -22.31 -11.84 -8.43
C LYS A 174 -22.16 -10.82 -9.57
N SER A 175 -21.18 -9.92 -9.46
CA SER A 175 -21.00 -8.85 -10.45
C SER A 175 -20.57 -9.39 -11.82
N LEU A 176 -19.77 -10.47 -11.86
CA LEU A 176 -19.38 -11.14 -13.09
C LEU A 176 -20.53 -11.96 -13.70
N ASP A 177 -21.31 -12.68 -12.91
CA ASP A 177 -22.48 -13.44 -13.39
C ASP A 177 -23.53 -12.49 -13.99
N GLU A 178 -23.80 -11.36 -13.31
CA GLU A 178 -24.70 -10.32 -13.81
C GLU A 178 -24.19 -9.72 -15.13
N LEU A 179 -22.89 -9.42 -15.24
CA LEU A 179 -22.29 -8.91 -16.47
C LEU A 179 -22.35 -9.93 -17.61
N ASP A 180 -22.05 -11.20 -17.35
CA ASP A 180 -22.12 -12.28 -18.35
C ASP A 180 -23.55 -12.43 -18.91
N LEU A 181 -24.58 -12.41 -18.05
CA LEU A 181 -25.98 -12.40 -18.47
C LEU A 181 -26.34 -11.14 -19.27
N GLY A 182 -25.79 -9.98 -18.90
CA GLY A 182 -25.93 -8.75 -19.67
C GLY A 182 -25.34 -8.85 -21.08
N LEU A 183 -24.15 -9.45 -21.19
CA LEU A 183 -23.46 -9.68 -22.47
C LEU A 183 -24.07 -10.80 -23.32
N LYS A 184 -24.93 -11.64 -22.75
CA LYS A 184 -25.77 -12.62 -23.46
C LYS A 184 -27.12 -12.03 -23.92
N GLY A 185 -27.48 -10.86 -23.40
CA GLY A 185 -28.76 -10.19 -23.65
C GLY A 185 -29.90 -10.67 -22.75
N ASP A 186 -29.60 -11.47 -21.73
CA ASP A 186 -30.59 -11.98 -20.76
C ASP A 186 -30.94 -10.94 -19.68
N LEU A 187 -30.03 -10.01 -19.41
CA LEU A 187 -30.24 -8.85 -18.53
C LEU A 187 -30.04 -7.54 -19.29
N THR A 188 -30.77 -6.50 -18.90
CA THR A 188 -30.53 -5.13 -19.38
C THR A 188 -29.24 -4.60 -18.77
N ILE A 189 -28.31 -4.16 -19.62
CA ILE A 189 -27.03 -3.57 -19.18
C ILE A 189 -27.31 -2.32 -18.32
N SER A 190 -26.67 -2.30 -17.15
CA SER A 190 -26.71 -1.19 -16.19
C SER A 190 -25.41 -0.39 -16.21
N SER A 191 -25.42 0.83 -15.66
CA SER A 191 -24.21 1.66 -15.58
C SER A 191 -23.10 1.02 -14.74
N SER A 192 -23.44 0.23 -13.72
CA SER A 192 -22.46 -0.54 -12.95
C SER A 192 -21.81 -1.65 -13.78
N MET A 193 -22.57 -2.31 -14.67
CA MET A 193 -22.05 -3.31 -15.60
C MET A 193 -21.12 -2.67 -16.64
N GLU A 194 -21.47 -1.50 -17.18
CA GLU A 194 -20.61 -0.75 -18.11
C GLU A 194 -19.28 -0.36 -17.46
N THR A 195 -19.33 0.11 -16.21
CA THR A 195 -18.14 0.48 -15.44
C THR A 195 -17.25 -0.74 -15.17
N LEU A 196 -17.87 -1.87 -14.80
CA LEU A 196 -17.18 -3.14 -14.61
C LEU A 196 -16.54 -3.62 -15.92
N GLN A 197 -17.28 -3.62 -17.03
CA GLN A 197 -16.79 -4.01 -18.35
C GLN A 197 -15.57 -3.16 -18.76
N CYS A 198 -15.64 -1.84 -18.59
CA CYS A 198 -14.52 -0.94 -18.86
C CYS A 198 -13.30 -1.27 -17.99
N SER A 199 -13.52 -1.57 -16.71
CA SER A 199 -12.44 -1.90 -15.78
C SER A 199 -11.73 -3.20 -16.17
N LEU A 200 -12.51 -4.24 -16.49
CA LEU A 200 -12.01 -5.55 -16.96
C LEU A 200 -11.26 -5.42 -18.30
N PHE A 201 -11.79 -4.63 -19.23
CA PHE A 201 -11.16 -4.41 -20.53
C PHE A 201 -9.78 -3.74 -20.40
N ASN A 202 -9.66 -2.78 -19.47
CA ASN A 202 -8.46 -1.98 -19.21
C ASN A 202 -7.48 -2.62 -18.21
N ASP A 203 -7.65 -3.90 -17.84
CA ASP A 203 -6.82 -4.60 -16.83
C ASP A 203 -6.72 -3.85 -15.49
N SER A 204 -7.82 -3.21 -15.08
CA SER A 204 -7.92 -2.45 -13.83
C SER A 204 -8.87 -3.12 -12.86
N VAL A 205 -8.56 -3.07 -11.56
CA VAL A 205 -9.42 -3.61 -10.52
C VAL A 205 -10.67 -2.72 -10.39
N PRO A 206 -11.88 -3.28 -10.55
CA PRO A 206 -13.13 -2.52 -10.38
C PRO A 206 -13.26 -1.89 -9.00
N ASP A 207 -13.76 -0.66 -8.93
CA ASP A 207 -13.95 0.08 -7.67
C ASP A 207 -14.84 -0.66 -6.65
N SER A 208 -15.83 -1.44 -7.13
CA SER A 208 -16.69 -2.26 -6.27
C SER A 208 -15.90 -3.31 -5.50
N TRP A 209 -14.92 -3.94 -6.17
CA TRP A 209 -14.05 -4.95 -5.55
C TRP A 209 -12.99 -4.28 -4.69
N ALA A 210 -12.39 -3.19 -5.16
CA ALA A 210 -11.36 -2.44 -4.43
C ALA A 210 -11.86 -1.93 -3.07
N ARG A 211 -13.13 -1.52 -2.96
CA ARG A 211 -13.75 -1.10 -1.68
C ARG A 211 -13.87 -2.23 -0.66
N LEU A 212 -13.92 -3.48 -1.11
CA LEU A 212 -14.01 -4.66 -0.25
C LEU A 212 -12.65 -5.32 -0.02
N SER A 213 -11.64 -4.98 -0.82
CA SER A 213 -10.29 -5.55 -0.74
C SER A 213 -9.33 -4.69 0.10
N TYR A 214 -8.12 -5.23 0.29
CA TYR A 214 -6.97 -4.43 0.72
C TYR A 214 -6.59 -3.42 -0.38
N PRO A 215 -6.03 -2.24 -0.01
CA PRO A 215 -5.53 -1.27 -0.97
C PRO A 215 -4.44 -1.87 -1.88
N SER A 216 -4.53 -1.60 -3.18
CA SER A 216 -3.59 -2.11 -4.18
C SER A 216 -3.50 -1.14 -5.36
N THR A 217 -2.31 -1.01 -5.92
CA THR A 217 -2.04 -0.29 -7.19
C THR A 217 -1.79 -1.24 -8.36
N LYS A 218 -1.91 -2.55 -8.12
CA LYS A 218 -1.67 -3.62 -9.11
C LYS A 218 -2.74 -3.63 -10.20
N THR A 219 -2.35 -4.14 -11.37
CA THR A 219 -3.32 -4.46 -12.44
C THR A 219 -4.26 -5.58 -12.01
N LEU A 220 -5.38 -5.74 -12.71
CA LEU A 220 -6.38 -6.77 -12.40
C LEU A 220 -5.76 -8.17 -12.37
N ALA A 221 -4.94 -8.52 -13.37
CA ALA A 221 -4.29 -9.83 -13.43
C ALA A 221 -3.38 -10.09 -12.21
N GLN A 222 -2.56 -9.11 -11.84
CA GLN A 222 -1.65 -9.22 -10.68
C GLN A 222 -2.42 -9.25 -9.35
N TRP A 223 -3.43 -8.41 -9.21
CA TRP A 223 -4.29 -8.36 -8.03
C TRP A 223 -5.07 -9.67 -7.84
N PHE A 224 -5.60 -10.25 -8.92
CA PHE A 224 -6.29 -11.54 -8.85
C PHE A 224 -5.33 -12.68 -8.49
N GLY A 225 -4.09 -12.63 -8.99
CA GLY A 225 -3.03 -13.56 -8.57
C GLY A 225 -2.77 -13.51 -7.05
N ASP A 226 -2.68 -12.30 -6.49
CA ASP A 226 -2.56 -12.09 -5.05
C ASP A 226 -3.78 -12.60 -4.27
N LEU A 227 -5.00 -12.34 -4.77
CA LEU A 227 -6.25 -12.80 -4.16
C LEU A 227 -6.24 -14.33 -4.03
N MET A 228 -5.84 -15.03 -5.09
CA MET A 228 -5.72 -16.50 -5.09
C MET A 228 -4.62 -17.02 -4.18
N CYS A 229 -3.54 -16.27 -3.98
CA CYS A 229 -2.55 -16.59 -2.95
C CYS A 229 -3.13 -16.38 -1.54
N SER A 230 -3.87 -15.29 -1.31
CA SER A 230 -4.50 -15.00 -0.02
C SER A 230 -5.55 -16.06 0.35
N CYS A 231 -6.37 -16.51 -0.60
CA CYS A 231 -7.29 -17.64 -0.38
C CYS A 231 -6.54 -18.91 0.04
N ARG A 232 -5.45 -19.27 -0.64
CA ARG A 232 -4.66 -20.46 -0.29
C ARG A 232 -4.03 -20.38 1.12
N GLU A 233 -3.56 -19.21 1.52
CA GLU A 233 -3.04 -18.98 2.87
C GLU A 233 -4.16 -19.09 3.93
N LEU A 234 -5.36 -18.58 3.64
CA LEU A 234 -6.53 -18.74 4.50
C LEU A 234 -7.02 -20.20 4.56
N ASP A 235 -7.08 -20.92 3.45
CA ASP A 235 -7.43 -22.35 3.40
C ASP A 235 -6.50 -23.16 4.33
N SER A 236 -5.19 -22.92 4.24
CA SER A 236 -4.21 -23.57 5.12
C SER A 236 -4.41 -23.19 6.58
N TRP A 237 -4.76 -21.94 6.87
CA TRP A 237 -4.96 -21.47 8.24
C TRP A 237 -6.27 -22.03 8.85
N THR A 238 -7.33 -22.14 8.06
CA THR A 238 -8.65 -22.60 8.50
C THR A 238 -8.74 -24.10 8.71
N GLN A 239 -7.84 -24.89 8.12
CA GLN A 239 -7.82 -26.35 8.28
C GLN A 239 -7.62 -26.78 9.74
N ASP A 240 -6.60 -26.23 10.40
CA ASP A 240 -6.23 -26.61 11.77
C ASP A 240 -6.41 -25.45 12.78
N PHE A 241 -6.75 -24.24 12.31
CA PHE A 241 -6.75 -23.00 13.12
C PHE A 241 -5.43 -22.73 13.87
N VAL A 242 -4.34 -23.30 13.37
CA VAL A 242 -2.99 -23.07 13.88
C VAL A 242 -2.37 -21.91 13.12
N LEU A 243 -1.69 -21.01 13.84
CA LEU A 243 -0.95 -19.91 13.25
C LEU A 243 0.03 -20.46 12.18
N PRO A 244 0.00 -19.96 10.94
CA PRO A 244 0.98 -20.36 9.92
C PRO A 244 2.41 -20.06 10.34
N ALA A 245 3.37 -20.83 9.82
CA ALA A 245 4.78 -20.64 10.13
C ALA A 245 5.25 -19.21 9.82
N VAL A 246 4.83 -18.68 8.68
CA VAL A 246 5.06 -17.29 8.26
C VAL A 246 3.76 -16.74 7.69
N VAL A 247 3.34 -15.56 8.15
CA VAL A 247 2.10 -14.92 7.70
C VAL A 247 2.40 -13.87 6.64
N TRP A 248 1.66 -13.91 5.53
CA TRP A 248 1.71 -12.85 4.52
C TRP A 248 0.96 -11.60 5.01
N LEU A 249 1.67 -10.69 5.69
CA LEU A 249 1.03 -9.59 6.41
C LEU A 249 0.28 -8.63 5.47
N SER A 250 0.84 -8.35 4.29
CA SER A 250 0.21 -7.48 3.29
C SER A 250 -0.96 -8.13 2.55
N GLY A 251 -1.15 -9.45 2.69
CA GLY A 251 -2.29 -10.18 2.11
C GLY A 251 -3.53 -10.18 3.01
N LEU A 252 -3.42 -9.67 4.24
CA LEU A 252 -4.53 -9.54 5.18
C LEU A 252 -5.35 -8.28 4.88
N PHE A 253 -6.67 -8.38 5.02
CA PHE A 253 -7.57 -7.24 5.00
C PHE A 253 -7.41 -6.35 6.25
N ASN A 254 -7.00 -6.92 7.39
CA ASN A 254 -6.73 -6.16 8.61
C ASN A 254 -5.41 -6.58 9.30
N PRO A 255 -4.26 -6.09 8.80
CA PRO A 255 -2.95 -6.37 9.41
C PRO A 255 -2.86 -5.94 10.89
N GLN A 256 -3.54 -4.85 11.26
CA GLN A 256 -3.54 -4.35 12.64
C GLN A 256 -4.21 -5.32 13.62
N SER A 257 -5.29 -5.98 13.21
CA SER A 257 -5.96 -7.01 14.02
C SER A 257 -5.01 -8.17 14.31
N PHE A 258 -4.25 -8.59 13.29
CA PHE A 258 -3.22 -9.62 13.43
C PHE A 258 -2.11 -9.21 14.42
N LEU A 259 -1.53 -8.02 14.25
CA LEU A 259 -0.49 -7.51 15.15
C LEU A 259 -0.99 -7.39 16.61
N THR A 260 -2.25 -7.00 16.78
CA THR A 260 -2.90 -6.96 18.09
C THR A 260 -3.08 -8.37 18.66
N ALA A 261 -3.46 -9.34 17.83
CA ALA A 261 -3.59 -10.74 18.24
C ALA A 261 -2.23 -11.34 18.67
N VAL A 262 -1.13 -10.96 18.02
CA VAL A 262 0.24 -11.33 18.44
C VAL A 262 0.50 -10.83 19.86
N LEU A 263 0.28 -9.54 20.13
CA LEU A 263 0.42 -8.96 21.46
C LEU A 263 -0.46 -9.66 22.50
N GLN A 264 -1.74 -9.86 22.19
CA GLN A 264 -2.69 -10.50 23.10
C GLN A 264 -2.30 -11.95 23.42
N SER A 265 -1.82 -12.70 22.44
CA SER A 265 -1.42 -14.09 22.60
C SER A 265 -0.21 -14.21 23.53
N ILE A 266 0.80 -13.38 23.34
CA ILE A 266 1.99 -13.33 24.20
C ILE A 266 1.64 -12.83 25.61
N ALA A 267 0.82 -11.77 25.71
CA ALA A 267 0.36 -11.22 26.98
C ALA A 267 -0.34 -12.29 27.83
N ARG A 268 -1.25 -13.07 27.23
CA ARG A 268 -1.98 -14.15 27.92
C ARG A 268 -1.05 -15.28 28.32
N LYS A 269 -0.14 -15.71 27.43
CA LYS A 269 0.82 -16.79 27.68
C LYS A 269 1.76 -16.46 28.85
N ASN A 270 2.22 -15.21 28.94
CA ASN A 270 3.17 -14.76 29.95
C ASN A 270 2.51 -14.06 31.16
N GLN A 271 1.18 -13.93 31.16
CA GLN A 271 0.40 -13.19 32.17
C GLN A 271 0.86 -11.73 32.34
N TRP A 272 1.17 -11.07 31.22
CA TRP A 272 1.62 -9.68 31.20
C TRP A 272 0.48 -8.68 30.94
N PRO A 273 0.57 -7.46 31.51
CA PRO A 273 -0.37 -6.39 31.23
C PRO A 273 -0.21 -5.89 29.79
N LEU A 274 -1.27 -6.04 28.97
CA LEU A 274 -1.28 -5.70 27.55
C LEU A 274 -0.97 -4.22 27.28
N ASP A 275 -1.43 -3.32 28.16
CA ASP A 275 -1.24 -1.87 28.08
C ASP A 275 0.23 -1.43 28.22
N LYS A 276 1.10 -2.30 28.71
CA LYS A 276 2.55 -2.03 28.85
C LYS A 276 3.39 -2.74 27.80
N MET A 277 2.77 -3.42 26.84
CA MET A 277 3.48 -4.13 25.79
C MET A 277 3.62 -3.26 24.53
N THR A 278 4.71 -3.45 23.81
CA THR A 278 4.96 -2.81 22.51
C THR A 278 5.56 -3.85 21.57
N LEU A 279 5.25 -3.74 20.28
CA LEU A 279 5.82 -4.60 19.25
C LEU A 279 7.24 -4.17 18.94
N THR A 280 8.13 -5.15 18.82
CA THR A 280 9.49 -4.99 18.28
C THR A 280 9.61 -5.84 17.03
N VAL A 281 10.26 -5.33 16.00
CA VAL A 281 10.39 -6.00 14.70
C VAL A 281 11.87 -6.15 14.38
N ASP A 282 12.28 -7.38 14.09
CA ASP A 282 13.62 -7.71 13.65
C ASP A 282 13.59 -8.30 12.24
N VAL A 283 14.42 -7.76 11.34
CA VAL A 283 14.55 -8.27 9.97
C VAL A 283 15.54 -9.44 9.95
N THR A 284 15.09 -10.60 9.50
CA THR A 284 15.92 -11.81 9.40
C THR A 284 16.56 -11.94 8.03
N LYS A 285 17.63 -12.74 7.92
CA LYS A 285 18.26 -13.10 6.62
C LYS A 285 17.58 -14.27 5.90
N LYS A 286 16.52 -14.83 6.49
CA LYS A 286 15.83 -16.03 6.02
C LYS A 286 14.64 -15.67 5.14
N THR A 287 14.30 -16.55 4.22
CA THR A 287 13.08 -16.43 3.41
C THR A 287 11.94 -17.22 4.05
N LYS A 288 10.73 -17.05 3.53
CA LYS A 288 9.51 -17.76 3.97
C LYS A 288 9.74 -19.27 4.10
N ASP A 289 10.39 -19.88 3.11
CA ASP A 289 10.51 -21.33 2.99
C ASP A 289 11.50 -21.94 4.01
N ASP A 290 12.32 -21.10 4.66
CA ASP A 290 13.25 -21.53 5.71
C ASP A 290 12.54 -21.81 7.06
N PHE A 291 11.26 -21.47 7.18
CA PHE A 291 10.49 -21.59 8.42
C PHE A 291 9.43 -22.68 8.30
N GLY A 292 9.64 -23.80 9.01
CA GLY A 292 8.67 -24.90 9.07
C GLY A 292 7.65 -24.81 10.21
N HIS A 293 7.82 -23.86 11.14
CA HIS A 293 6.91 -23.68 12.27
C HIS A 293 6.90 -22.22 12.78
N PRO A 294 5.83 -21.79 13.46
CA PRO A 294 5.78 -20.47 14.09
C PRO A 294 6.87 -20.28 15.16
N PRO A 295 7.26 -19.04 15.49
CA PRO A 295 8.21 -18.79 16.57
C PRO A 295 7.60 -19.14 17.94
N ARG A 296 8.47 -19.32 18.95
CA ARG A 296 8.03 -19.54 20.33
C ARG A 296 7.29 -18.33 20.91
N GLU A 297 7.69 -17.13 20.47
CA GLU A 297 7.11 -15.83 20.84
C GLU A 297 7.06 -14.95 19.59
N GLY A 298 5.96 -14.23 19.40
CA GLY A 298 5.75 -13.41 18.20
C GLY A 298 5.10 -14.17 17.03
N ALA A 299 5.36 -13.66 15.84
CA ALA A 299 4.99 -14.26 14.56
C ALA A 299 6.06 -13.89 13.52
N TYR A 300 6.34 -14.81 12.58
CA TYR A 300 7.12 -14.46 11.39
C TYR A 300 6.17 -13.88 10.34
N ILE A 301 6.60 -12.83 9.67
CA ILE A 301 5.81 -12.14 8.64
C ILE A 301 6.63 -11.96 7.35
N HIS A 302 5.93 -11.88 6.22
CA HIS A 302 6.53 -11.51 4.94
C HIS A 302 5.58 -10.60 4.13
N GLY A 303 6.05 -10.13 2.97
CA GLY A 303 5.27 -9.29 2.05
C GLY A 303 5.36 -7.79 2.34
N LEU A 304 6.34 -7.38 3.14
CA LEU A 304 6.67 -5.97 3.35
C LEU A 304 7.73 -5.55 2.34
N PHE A 305 7.53 -4.37 1.76
CA PHE A 305 8.49 -3.71 0.90
C PHE A 305 9.05 -2.50 1.65
N MET A 306 10.33 -2.22 1.47
CA MET A 306 10.95 -0.98 1.94
C MET A 306 11.17 -0.08 0.74
N GLU A 307 10.78 1.17 0.90
CA GLU A 307 10.95 2.24 -0.09
C GLU A 307 11.80 3.34 0.56
N GLY A 308 12.81 3.83 -0.16
CA GLY A 308 13.79 4.80 0.33
C GLY A 308 14.96 4.98 -0.63
#